data_AF-A0A9E5NCN9-F1
#
_entry.id   AF-A0A9E5NCN9-F1
#
_cell.length_a   1.000
_cell.length_b   1.000
_cell.length_c   1.000
_cell.angle_alpha   90.00
_cell.angle_beta   90.00
_cell.angle_gamma   90.00
#
_symmetry.space_group_name_H-M   'P 1'
#
loop_
_entity.id
_entity.type
_entity.pdbx_description
1 polymer ?
#
loop_
_entity_poly.entity_id
_entity_poly.type
_entity_poly.pdbx_seq_one_letter_code
_entity_poly.pdbx_strand_id
1 'polypeptide(L)' 'IYAPHLDTGDYVIVINAEKIYVTGRKLDQKTYYRHSGYPGGLKSITLREQLKKHPTRVIRSAVWGMLPHN' A
#
# COMPACT_ATOMS: atom_id res chain seq x y z
N ILE A 1 -12.07 -7.91 23.24
CA ILE A 1 -13.41 -8.31 22.74
C ILE A 1 -13.50 -7.87 21.29
N TYR A 2 -13.99 -8.74 20.39
CA TYR A 2 -14.20 -8.42 18.99
C TYR A 2 -15.69 -8.15 18.73
N ALA A 3 -16.00 -7.02 18.09
CA ALA A 3 -17.34 -6.67 17.62
C ALA A 3 -17.25 -6.04 16.22
N PRO A 4 -17.90 -6.60 15.18
CA PRO A 4 -17.64 -6.22 13.78
C PRO A 4 -18.08 -4.80 13.40
N HIS A 5 -18.94 -4.16 14.20
CA HIS A 5 -19.48 -2.82 13.97
C HIS A 5 -18.76 -1.73 14.79
N LEU A 6 -17.83 -2.12 15.66
CA LEU A 6 -17.08 -1.21 16.53
C LEU A 6 -15.59 -1.35 16.25
N ASP A 7 -14.90 -0.21 16.15
CA ASP A 7 -13.43 -0.22 16.11
C ASP A 7 -12.89 -0.55 17.50
N THR A 8 -12.48 -1.80 17.64
CA THR A 8 -11.90 -2.39 18.86
C THR A 8 -10.44 -2.79 18.63
N GLY A 9 -9.81 -2.24 17.60
CA GLY A 9 -8.43 -2.54 17.23
C GLY A 9 -7.41 -1.78 18.08
N ASP A 10 -6.16 -2.25 18.00
CA ASP A 10 -5.00 -1.61 18.62
C ASP A 10 -4.25 -0.72 17.61
N TYR A 11 -3.53 0.28 18.14
CA TYR A 11 -2.63 1.09 17.33
C TYR A 11 -1.31 0.35 17.09
N VAL A 12 -0.95 0.16 15.81
CA VAL A 12 0.29 -0.50 15.40
C VAL A 12 1.20 0.49 14.67
N ILE A 13 2.44 0.62 15.14
CA ILE A 13 3.47 1.46 14.52
C ILE A 13 4.44 0.58 13.74
N VAL A 14 4.52 0.80 12.42
CA VAL A 14 5.47 0.10 11.54
C VAL A 14 6.67 1.00 11.28
N ILE A 15 7.86 0.52 11.65
CA ILE A 15 9.14 1.19 11.41
C ILE A 15 9.91 0.52 10.25
N ASN A 16 10.92 1.20 9.70
CA ASN A 16 11.80 0.66 8.64
C ASN A 16 11.05 0.17 7.38
N ALA A 17 9.97 0.85 6.98
CA ALA A 17 9.16 0.46 5.82
C ALA A 17 9.94 0.40 4.48
N GLU A 18 11.12 1.02 4.41
CA GLU A 18 12.01 0.94 3.24
C GLU A 18 12.72 -0.42 3.09
N LYS A 19 12.90 -1.16 4.20
CA LYS A 19 13.68 -2.41 4.26
C LYS A 19 12.83 -3.66 4.10
N ILE A 20 11.61 -3.50 3.59
CA ILE A 20 10.70 -4.63 3.44
C ILE A 20 11.21 -5.57 2.35
N TYR A 21 11.05 -6.87 2.57
CA TYR A 21 11.41 -7.88 1.59
C TYR A 21 10.17 -8.32 0.80
N VAL A 22 10.34 -8.49 -0.51
CA VAL A 22 9.32 -9.07 -1.38
C VAL A 22 9.92 -10.22 -2.19
N THR A 23 9.14 -11.27 -2.38
CA THR A 23 9.58 -12.49 -3.06
C THR A 23 9.59 -12.35 -4.59
N GLY A 24 10.50 -13.08 -5.25
CA GLY A 24 10.55 -13.18 -6.71
C GLY A 24 10.86 -11.86 -7.41
N ARG A 25 10.26 -11.65 -8.59
CA ARG A 25 10.49 -10.46 -9.44
C ARG A 25 9.50 -9.32 -9.16
N LYS A 26 8.81 -9.34 -8.01
CA LYS A 26 7.75 -8.38 -7.66
C LYS A 26 8.24 -6.94 -7.54
N LEU A 27 9.52 -6.72 -7.20
CA LEU A 27 10.10 -5.36 -7.16
C LEU A 27 9.92 -4.62 -8.49
N ASP A 28 10.08 -5.32 -9.60
CA ASP A 28 10.05 -4.73 -10.94
C ASP A 28 8.70 -4.93 -11.64
N GLN A 29 7.99 -6.00 -11.31
CA GLN A 29 6.74 -6.37 -11.98
C GLN A 29 5.49 -5.78 -11.31
N LYS A 30 5.53 -5.49 -10.00
CA LYS A 30 4.37 -4.92 -9.31
C LYS A 30 4.28 -3.42 -9.62
N THR A 31 3.16 -3.02 -10.19
CA THR A 31 2.88 -1.62 -10.55
C THR A 31 1.68 -1.11 -9.76
N TYR A 32 1.81 0.08 -9.19
CA TYR A 32 0.70 0.82 -8.61
C TYR A 32 0.10 1.74 -9.67
N TYR A 33 -1.23 1.76 -9.76
CA TYR A 33 -1.96 2.61 -10.68
C TYR A 33 -2.82 3.60 -9.90
N ARG A 34 -2.92 4.83 -10.40
CA ARG A 34 -3.87 5.83 -9.94
C ARG A 34 -4.34 6.67 -11.12
N HIS A 35 -5.57 7.16 -11.07
CA HIS A 35 -6.15 7.99 -12.11
C HIS A 35 -6.53 9.36 -11.54
N SER A 36 -6.33 10.43 -12.32
CA SER A 36 -6.71 11.79 -11.89
C SER A 36 -8.18 12.13 -12.14
N GLY A 37 -8.86 11.40 -13.01
CA GLY A 37 -10.25 11.66 -13.45
C GLY A 37 -10.34 12.32 -14.83
N TYR A 38 -9.26 12.88 -15.36
CA TYR A 38 -9.20 13.48 -16.70
C TYR A 38 -8.80 12.47 -17.78
N PRO A 39 -9.17 12.66 -19.06
CA PRO A 39 -8.68 11.84 -20.17
C PRO A 39 -7.14 11.81 -20.20
N GLY A 40 -6.56 10.61 -20.31
CA GLY A 40 -5.10 10.41 -20.24
C GLY A 40 -4.49 10.55 -18.84
N GLY A 41 -5.31 10.66 -17.79
CA GLY A 41 -4.90 10.89 -16.40
C GLY A 41 -4.33 9.68 -15.65
N LEU A 42 -4.03 8.58 -16.34
CA LEU A 42 -3.49 7.36 -15.73
C LEU A 42 -2.02 7.57 -15.36
N LYS A 43 -1.68 7.34 -14.10
CA LYS A 43 -0.30 7.36 -13.59
C LYS A 43 0.03 5.99 -13.02
N SER A 44 1.18 5.47 -13.41
CA SER A 44 1.74 4.21 -12.90
C SER A 44 3.08 4.46 -12.21
N ILE A 45 3.41 3.60 -11.24
CA ILE A 45 4.72 3.58 -10.58
C ILE A 45 5.05 2.15 -10.14
N THR A 46 6.28 1.69 -10.41
CA THR A 46 6.69 0.34 -9.99
C THR A 46 6.90 0.26 -8.48
N LEU A 47 6.88 -0.94 -7.91
CA LEU A 47 7.16 -1.15 -6.50
C LEU A 47 8.56 -0.67 -6.12
N ARG A 48 9.56 -0.96 -6.96
CA ARG A 48 10.94 -0.45 -6.77
C ARG A 48 10.97 1.07 -6.67
N GLU A 49 10.31 1.77 -7.58
CA GLU A 49 10.28 3.23 -7.57
C GLU A 49 9.48 3.80 -6.40
N GLN A 50 8.37 3.16 -6.04
CA GLN A 50 7.56 3.56 -4.90
C GLN A 50 8.32 3.41 -3.58
N LEU A 51 9.11 2.34 -3.41
CA LEU A 51 9.98 2.15 -2.25
C LEU A 51 11.03 3.25 -2.13
N LYS A 52 11.59 3.71 -3.26
CA LYS A 52 12.55 4.83 -3.29
C LYS A 52 11.91 6.18 -2.99
N LYS A 53 10.71 6.46 -3.52
CA LYS A 53 10.06 7.77 -3.37
C LYS A 53 9.30 7.90 -2.04
N HIS A 54 8.49 6.90 -1.71
CA HIS A 54 7.59 6.91 -0.56
C HIS A 54 7.39 5.49 -0.01
N PRO A 55 8.36 4.94 0.74
CA PRO A 55 8.32 3.55 1.21
C PRO A 55 7.11 3.24 2.09
N THR A 56 6.64 4.19 2.90
CA THR A 56 5.46 4.03 3.77
C THR A 56 4.18 3.76 3.00
N ARG A 57 4.05 4.26 1.76
CA ARG A 57 2.85 4.06 0.94
C ARG A 57 2.68 2.61 0.53
N VAL A 58 3.76 1.85 0.40
CA VAL A 58 3.70 0.42 0.04
C VAL A 58 2.92 -0.36 1.09
N ILE A 59 3.31 -0.20 2.36
CA ILE A 59 2.64 -0.86 3.49
C ILE A 59 1.23 -0.29 3.68
N ARG A 60 1.07 1.03 3.60
CA ARG A 60 -0.25 1.66 3.75
C ARG A 60 -1.25 1.16 2.72
N SER A 61 -0.88 1.12 1.44
CA SER A 61 -1.75 0.63 0.38
C SER A 61 -2.04 -0.86 0.50
N ALA A 62 -1.09 -1.67 0.96
CA ALA A 62 -1.31 -3.09 1.21
C ALA A 62 -2.32 -3.31 2.34
N VAL A 63 -2.11 -2.68 3.49
CA VAL A 63 -2.99 -2.81 4.66
C VAL A 63 -4.38 -2.24 4.37
N TRP A 64 -4.46 -1.06 3.74
CA TRP A 64 -5.75 -0.48 3.33
C TRP A 64 -6.55 -1.40 2.41
N GLY A 65 -5.89 -2.15 1.53
CA GLY A 65 -6.54 -3.13 0.67
C GLY A 65 -7.01 -4.40 1.39
N MET A 66 -6.54 -4.65 2.62
CA MET A 66 -6.97 -5.79 3.45
C MET A 66 -8.07 -5.41 4.46
N LEU A 67 -8.31 -4.12 4.66
CA LEU A 67 -9.35 -3.62 5.56
C LEU A 67 -10.74 -3.63 4.89
N PRO A 68 -11.83 -3.80 5.66
CA PRO A 68 -13.18 -3.73 5.12
C PRO A 68 -13.50 -2.32 4.59
N HIS A 69 -14.08 -2.26 3.39
CA HIS A 69 -14.62 -1.03 2.79
C HIS A 69 -16.13 -1.05 2.97
N ASN A 70 -16.61 -0.44 4.06
CA ASN A 70 -18.03 -0.34 4.41
C ASN A 70 -18.57 1.07 4.18
#